data_AF-A0AAW8YZV4-F1
#
_entry.id   AF-A0AAW8YZV4-F1
#
_cell.length_a   1.000
_cell.length_b   1.000
_cell.length_c   1.000
_cell.angle_alpha   90.00
_cell.angle_beta   90.00
_cell.angle_gamma   90.00
#
_symmetry.space_group_name_H-M   'P 1'
#
loop_
_entity.id
_entity.type
_entity.pdbx_description
1 polymer ?
#
loop_
_entity_poly.entity_id
_entity_poly.type
_entity_poly.pdbx_seq_one_letter_code
_entity_poly.pdbx_strand_id
1 'polypeptide(L)'
;MNDQQLIYEAWIAYGSMGLGLLLMLVIYIYNYMFIKKNSKELSERIYGIEEYLDEVGVSFEKVMQLNFIFSLMWFSYFVQHRYFKQKMSYFAKRGEKSPSLYPNLYQDNVIYLCEKFGKQIIRNEVLALVSLVFITSMFTSKYIAKFIVYLGF
;
A
#
# COMPACT_ATOMS: atom_id res chain seq x y z
N MET A 1 17.18 27.46 -24.85
CA MET A 1 15.92 27.28 -24.10
C MET A 1 15.68 28.60 -23.37
N ASN A 2 14.47 29.18 -23.43
CA ASN A 2 14.23 30.51 -22.86
C ASN A 2 14.19 30.42 -21.31
N ASP A 3 14.80 31.36 -20.58
CA ASP A 3 14.94 31.28 -19.11
C ASP A 3 13.58 31.19 -18.40
N GLN A 4 12.55 31.84 -18.94
CA GLN A 4 11.17 31.72 -18.45
C GLN A 4 10.62 30.29 -18.52
N GLN A 5 10.98 29.54 -19.56
CA GLN A 5 10.54 28.15 -19.74
C GLN A 5 11.25 27.22 -18.75
N LEU A 6 12.54 27.46 -18.47
CA LEU A 6 13.30 26.72 -17.46
C LEU A 6 12.71 26.91 -16.05
N ILE A 7 12.35 28.16 -15.69
CA ILE A 7 11.74 28.49 -14.39
C ILE A 7 10.36 27.82 -14.25
N TYR A 8 9.55 27.82 -15.30
CA TYR A 8 8.24 27.18 -15.31
C TYR A 8 8.34 25.64 -15.18
N GLU A 9 9.25 25.00 -15.92
CA GLU A 9 9.51 23.56 -15.81
C GLU A 9 9.98 23.18 -14.39
N ALA A 10 10.85 23.99 -13.79
CA ALA A 10 11.31 23.79 -12.42
C ALA A 10 10.16 23.93 -11.41
N TRP A 11 9.31 24.96 -11.54
CA TRP A 11 8.15 25.17 -10.68
C TRP A 11 7.17 24.01 -10.73
N ILE A 12 6.87 23.48 -11.92
CA ILE A 12 6.03 22.29 -12.06
C ILE A 12 6.70 21.10 -11.38
N ALA A 13 7.99 20.85 -11.65
CA ALA A 13 8.69 19.71 -11.07
C ALA A 13 8.68 19.75 -9.53
N TYR A 14 9.05 20.89 -8.93
CA TYR A 14 9.07 21.03 -7.47
C TYR A 14 7.67 21.04 -6.86
N GLY A 15 6.70 21.71 -7.49
CA GLY A 15 5.31 21.73 -7.03
C GLY A 15 4.68 20.34 -7.04
N SER A 16 4.89 19.59 -8.12
CA SER A 16 4.41 18.21 -8.23
C SER A 16 5.14 17.26 -7.27
N MET A 17 6.45 17.47 -7.01
CA MET A 17 7.19 16.71 -6.01
C MET A 17 6.64 16.95 -4.59
N GLY A 18 6.34 18.20 -4.25
CA GLY A 18 5.68 18.57 -2.99
C GLY A 18 4.32 17.89 -2.84
N LEU A 19 3.50 17.86 -3.90
CA LEU A 19 2.21 17.16 -3.91
C LEU A 19 2.37 15.65 -3.72
N GLY A 20 3.36 15.03 -4.37
CA GLY A 20 3.66 13.61 -4.21
C GLY A 20 4.04 13.24 -2.78
N LEU A 21 4.89 14.06 -2.14
CA LEU A 21 5.26 13.87 -0.73
C LEU A 21 4.05 14.05 0.21
N LEU A 22 3.19 15.03 -0.06
CA LEU A 22 1.99 15.26 0.73
C LEU A 22 1.00 14.09 0.61
N LEU A 23 0.82 13.53 -0.58
CA LEU A 23 0.02 12.31 -0.80
C LEU A 23 0.57 11.12 -0.01
N MET A 24 1.88 10.90 -0.05
CA MET A 24 2.54 9.84 0.73
C MET A 24 2.33 10.03 2.23
N LEU A 25 2.41 11.28 2.72
CA LEU A 25 2.16 11.59 4.13
C LEU A 25 0.70 11.31 4.53
N VAL A 26 -0.26 11.67 3.68
CA VAL A 26 -1.69 11.38 3.94
C VAL A 26 -1.94 9.88 4.01
N ILE A 27 -1.36 9.09 3.08
CA ILE A 27 -1.45 7.63 3.10
C ILE A 27 -0.85 7.07 4.38
N TYR A 28 0.33 7.56 4.77
CA TYR A 28 0.98 7.14 6.00
C TYR A 28 0.10 7.39 7.23
N ILE A 29 -0.41 8.62 7.40
CA ILE A 29 -1.25 9.01 8.55
C ILE A 29 -2.52 8.16 8.58
N TYR A 30 -3.15 7.94 7.43
CA TYR A 30 -4.37 7.14 7.32
C TYR A 30 -4.15 5.69 7.78
N ASN A 31 -3.05 5.07 7.34
CA ASN A 31 -2.70 3.71 7.75
C ASN A 31 -2.26 3.63 9.20
N TYR A 32 -1.47 4.61 9.68
CA TYR A 32 -1.06 4.70 11.07
C TYR A 32 -2.27 4.74 12.01
N MET A 33 -3.26 5.61 11.73
CA MET A 33 -4.47 5.69 12.54
C MET A 33 -5.28 4.39 12.51
N PHE A 34 -5.37 3.74 11.34
CA PHE A 34 -6.04 2.46 11.22
C PHE A 34 -5.38 1.37 12.05
N ILE A 35 -4.06 1.23 11.97
CA ILE A 35 -3.29 0.24 12.73
C ILE A 35 -3.45 0.49 14.22
N LYS A 36 -3.30 1.74 14.66
CA LYS A 36 -3.43 2.10 16.08
C LYS A 36 -4.84 1.85 16.62
N LYS A 37 -5.88 2.11 15.83
CA LYS A 37 -7.27 1.87 16.24
C LYS A 37 -7.60 0.38 16.38
N ASN A 38 -6.92 -0.49 15.64
CA ASN A 38 -7.19 -1.93 15.60
C ASN A 38 -5.99 -2.74 16.09
N SER A 39 -5.13 -2.14 16.92
CA SER A 39 -3.82 -2.70 17.28
C SER A 39 -3.94 -4.08 17.91
N LYS A 40 -4.83 -4.25 18.89
CA LYS A 40 -5.04 -5.53 19.59
C LYS A 40 -5.40 -6.68 18.64
N GLU A 41 -6.39 -6.44 17.81
CA GLU A 41 -6.90 -7.44 16.88
C GLU A 41 -5.89 -7.76 15.78
N LEU A 42 -5.22 -6.75 15.23
CA LEU A 42 -4.13 -6.96 14.27
C LEU A 42 -2.98 -7.73 14.91
N SER A 43 -2.65 -7.43 16.17
CA SER A 43 -1.58 -8.10 16.91
C SER A 43 -1.88 -9.57 17.13
N GLU A 44 -3.09 -9.88 17.61
CA GLU A 44 -3.55 -11.25 17.79
C GLU A 44 -3.54 -12.01 16.46
N ARG A 45 -4.12 -11.45 15.39
CA ARG A 45 -4.32 -12.17 14.12
C ARG A 45 -3.07 -12.30 13.26
N ILE A 46 -2.12 -11.37 13.37
CA ILE A 46 -0.88 -11.38 12.58
C ILE A 46 0.26 -12.03 13.36
N TYR A 47 0.39 -11.70 14.64
CA TYR A 47 1.54 -12.08 15.47
C TYR A 47 1.20 -13.11 16.55
N GLY A 48 -0.08 -13.35 16.85
CA GLY A 48 -0.51 -14.33 17.86
C GLY A 48 -0.41 -13.83 19.30
N ILE A 49 -0.07 -12.56 19.50
CA ILE A 49 0.10 -11.92 20.80
C ILE A 49 -0.76 -10.66 20.78
N GLU A 50 -1.76 -10.57 21.66
CA GLU A 50 -2.78 -9.49 21.62
C GLU A 50 -2.18 -8.09 21.78
N GLU A 51 -1.14 -7.92 22.60
CA GLU A 51 -0.59 -6.60 22.92
C GLU A 51 0.68 -6.26 22.13
N TYR A 52 1.08 -7.08 21.14
CA TYR A 52 2.35 -6.91 20.44
C TYR A 52 2.56 -5.52 19.82
N LEU A 53 1.57 -4.98 19.10
CA LEU A 53 1.68 -3.65 18.48
C LEU A 53 1.58 -2.51 19.51
N ASP A 54 0.97 -2.77 20.67
CA ASP A 54 0.89 -1.80 21.76
C ASP A 54 2.22 -1.75 22.54
N GLU A 55 2.88 -2.90 22.74
CA GLU A 55 4.17 -3.02 23.42
C GLU A 55 5.36 -2.56 22.56
N VAL A 56 5.43 -3.05 21.31
CA VAL A 56 6.53 -2.71 20.37
C VAL A 56 6.35 -1.30 19.80
N GLY A 57 5.11 -0.82 19.79
CA GLY A 57 4.74 0.46 19.21
C GLY A 57 4.62 0.42 17.68
N VAL A 58 3.91 1.41 17.16
CA VAL A 58 3.66 1.58 15.73
C VAL A 58 4.68 2.57 15.15
N SER A 59 5.87 2.09 14.81
CA SER A 59 6.90 2.88 14.12
C SER A 59 6.59 3.08 12.63
N PHE A 60 7.28 4.01 11.97
CA PHE A 60 7.15 4.21 10.53
C PHE A 60 7.38 2.92 9.73
N GLU A 61 8.44 2.18 10.07
CA GLU A 61 8.76 0.91 9.44
C GLU A 61 7.64 -0.12 9.64
N LYS A 62 7.06 -0.20 10.84
CA LYS A 62 5.95 -1.11 11.11
C LYS A 62 4.71 -0.78 10.28
N VAL A 63 4.39 0.50 10.10
CA VAL A 63 3.30 0.91 9.21
C VAL A 63 3.56 0.45 7.78
N MET A 64 4.79 0.63 7.28
CA MET A 64 5.16 0.19 5.93
C MET A 64 5.11 -1.34 5.77
N GLN A 65 5.62 -2.09 6.75
CA GLN A 65 5.57 -3.56 6.76
C GLN A 65 4.11 -4.08 6.77
N LEU A 66 3.26 -3.49 7.62
CA LEU A 66 1.85 -3.88 7.70
C LEU A 66 1.07 -3.50 6.44
N ASN A 67 1.35 -2.33 5.86
CA ASN A 67 0.77 -1.94 4.57
C ASN A 67 1.09 -2.94 3.47
N PHE A 68 2.36 -3.36 3.38
CA PHE A 68 2.77 -4.39 2.41
C PHE A 68 2.04 -5.71 2.63
N ILE A 69 1.88 -6.14 3.88
CA ILE A 69 1.09 -7.34 4.20
C ILE A 69 -0.38 -7.17 3.84
N PHE A 70 -1.00 -6.03 4.11
CA PHE A 70 -2.38 -5.79 3.70
C PHE A 70 -2.56 -5.86 2.19
N SER A 71 -1.59 -5.37 1.40
CA SER A 71 -1.58 -5.52 -0.06
C SER A 71 -1.46 -6.99 -0.49
N LEU A 72 -0.57 -7.77 0.14
CA LEU A 72 -0.44 -9.21 -0.15
C LEU A 72 -1.70 -10.01 0.23
N MET A 73 -2.32 -9.68 1.36
CA MET A 73 -3.59 -10.23 1.79
C MET A 73 -4.69 -9.91 0.80
N TRP A 74 -4.80 -8.65 0.37
CA TRP A 74 -5.74 -8.20 -0.65
C TRP A 74 -5.57 -8.99 -1.94
N PHE A 75 -4.35 -9.09 -2.46
CA PHE A 75 -4.08 -9.81 -3.70
C PHE A 75 -4.43 -11.30 -3.56
N SER A 76 -4.00 -11.95 -2.48
CA SER A 76 -4.25 -13.37 -2.27
C SER A 76 -5.74 -13.67 -2.06
N TYR A 77 -6.47 -12.84 -1.30
CA TYR A 77 -7.88 -13.07 -1.04
C TYR A 77 -8.78 -12.64 -2.19
N PHE A 78 -8.64 -11.43 -2.74
CA PHE A 78 -9.54 -10.95 -3.78
C PHE A 78 -9.20 -11.47 -5.17
N VAL A 79 -7.92 -11.53 -5.54
CA VAL A 79 -7.51 -12.01 -6.86
C VAL A 79 -7.53 -13.53 -6.88
N GLN A 80 -6.74 -14.20 -6.03
CA GLN A 80 -6.61 -15.66 -6.11
C GLN A 80 -7.84 -16.39 -5.55
N HIS A 81 -8.26 -16.09 -4.32
CA HIS A 81 -9.31 -16.87 -3.64
C HIS A 81 -10.72 -16.54 -4.12
N ARG A 82 -11.09 -15.26 -4.21
CA ARG A 82 -12.46 -14.84 -4.54
C ARG A 82 -12.74 -14.88 -6.04
N TYR A 83 -11.84 -14.37 -6.88
CA TYR A 83 -12.06 -14.29 -8.33
C TYR A 83 -11.69 -15.59 -9.05
N PHE A 84 -10.50 -16.14 -8.78
CA PHE A 84 -10.02 -17.37 -9.46
C PHE A 84 -10.35 -18.67 -8.71
N LYS A 85 -10.95 -18.63 -7.51
CA LYS A 85 -11.25 -19.81 -6.66
C LYS A 85 -10.01 -20.70 -6.41
N GLN A 86 -8.83 -20.11 -6.38
CA GLN A 86 -7.55 -20.80 -6.19
C GLN A 86 -7.13 -20.80 -4.70
N LYS A 87 -6.22 -21.72 -4.33
CA LYS A 87 -5.57 -21.72 -3.02
C LYS A 87 -4.68 -20.46 -2.92
N MET A 88 -4.77 -19.74 -1.81
CA MET A 88 -3.87 -18.61 -1.55
C MET A 88 -2.43 -19.11 -1.48
N SER A 89 -1.59 -18.71 -2.44
CA SER A 89 -0.22 -19.23 -2.57
C SER A 89 0.73 -18.65 -1.52
N TYR A 90 0.44 -17.44 -1.03
CA TYR A 90 1.32 -16.69 -0.13
C TYR A 90 1.09 -16.99 1.36
N PHE A 91 -0.04 -17.61 1.71
CA PHE A 91 -0.42 -17.84 3.10
C PHE A 91 -0.56 -19.32 3.40
N ALA A 92 0.10 -19.74 4.48
CA ALA A 92 0.08 -21.11 4.98
C ALA A 92 -1.30 -21.46 5.53
N LYS A 93 -1.71 -22.72 5.38
CA LYS A 93 -2.84 -23.26 6.13
C LYS A 93 -2.44 -23.51 7.58
N ARG A 94 -3.43 -23.50 8.49
CA ARG A 94 -3.19 -23.82 9.90
C ARG A 94 -2.56 -25.23 10.01
N GLY A 95 -1.41 -25.33 10.68
CA GLY A 95 -0.61 -26.56 10.77
C GLY A 95 0.53 -26.71 9.75
N GLU A 96 0.59 -25.85 8.73
CA GLU A 96 1.79 -25.68 7.88
C GLU A 96 2.78 -24.70 8.56
N LYS A 97 4.09 -24.80 8.26
CA LYS A 97 5.07 -23.84 8.80
C LYS A 97 4.79 -22.43 8.29
N SER A 98 4.42 -21.52 9.20
CA SER A 98 4.21 -20.10 8.91
C SER A 98 5.55 -19.36 8.76
N PRO A 99 5.63 -18.29 7.93
CA PRO A 99 6.80 -17.41 7.89
C PRO A 99 7.11 -16.81 9.27
N SER A 100 8.40 -16.66 9.61
CA SER A 100 8.82 -16.17 10.94
C SER A 100 8.33 -14.75 11.26
N LEU A 101 8.13 -13.92 10.23
CA LEU A 101 7.77 -12.51 10.40
C LEU A 101 6.31 -12.30 10.86
N TYR A 102 5.40 -13.20 10.47
CA TYR A 102 3.97 -13.10 10.73
C TYR A 102 3.41 -14.47 11.17
N PRO A 103 3.78 -14.92 12.38
CA PRO A 103 3.63 -16.31 12.78
C PRO A 103 2.17 -16.79 12.88
N ASN A 104 1.21 -15.87 13.09
CA ASN A 104 -0.21 -16.22 13.17
C ASN A 104 -1.01 -15.87 11.92
N LEU A 105 -0.39 -15.35 10.86
CA LEU A 105 -1.09 -14.92 9.65
C LEU A 105 -1.39 -16.08 8.69
N TYR A 106 -2.23 -17.01 9.15
CA TYR A 106 -2.73 -18.13 8.36
C TYR A 106 -3.90 -17.74 7.46
N GLN A 107 -4.23 -18.61 6.49
CA GLN A 107 -5.33 -18.37 5.53
C GLN A 107 -6.67 -17.98 6.19
N ASP A 108 -7.04 -18.60 7.32
CA ASP A 108 -8.25 -18.27 8.08
C ASP A 108 -8.22 -16.85 8.65
N ASN A 109 -7.09 -16.44 9.24
CA ASN A 109 -6.92 -15.08 9.73
C ASN A 109 -6.85 -14.06 8.59
N VAL A 110 -6.28 -14.42 7.44
CA VAL A 110 -6.28 -13.57 6.24
C VAL A 110 -7.69 -13.34 5.72
N ILE A 111 -8.50 -14.41 5.59
CA ILE A 111 -9.90 -14.31 5.17
C ILE A 111 -10.66 -13.38 6.14
N TYR A 112 -10.54 -13.62 7.44
CA TYR A 112 -11.20 -12.82 8.47
C TYR A 112 -10.84 -11.33 8.37
N LEU A 113 -9.55 -11.00 8.31
CA LEU A 113 -9.07 -9.63 8.23
C LEU A 113 -9.51 -8.96 6.91
N CYS A 114 -9.51 -9.68 5.79
CA CYS A 114 -10.00 -9.17 4.50
C CYS A 114 -11.51 -8.94 4.49
N GLU A 115 -12.30 -9.77 5.16
CA GLU A 115 -13.75 -9.57 5.28
C GLU A 115 -14.10 -8.40 6.18
N LYS A 116 -13.43 -8.30 7.33
CA LYS A 116 -13.68 -7.23 8.31
C LYS A 116 -13.16 -5.86 7.84
N PHE A 117 -11.93 -5.82 7.34
CA PHE A 117 -11.23 -4.58 6.99
C PHE A 117 -11.15 -4.34 5.48
N GLY A 118 -11.85 -5.12 4.66
CA GLY A 118 -11.76 -5.03 3.19
C GLY A 118 -11.95 -3.63 2.64
N LYS A 119 -12.91 -2.85 3.14
CA LYS A 119 -13.11 -1.44 2.70
C LYS A 119 -11.88 -0.56 2.94
N GLN A 120 -11.22 -0.74 4.09
CA GLN A 120 -10.03 0.01 4.44
C GLN A 120 -8.86 -0.38 3.54
N ILE A 121 -8.67 -1.69 3.35
CA ILE A 121 -7.60 -2.24 2.53
C ILE A 121 -7.78 -1.78 1.07
N ILE A 122 -8.99 -1.87 0.51
CA ILE A 122 -9.31 -1.36 -0.84
C ILE A 122 -8.96 0.11 -0.98
N ARG A 123 -9.40 0.94 -0.01
CA ARG A 123 -9.12 2.37 -0.06
C ARG A 123 -7.62 2.64 -0.05
N ASN A 124 -6.85 1.91 0.75
CA ASN A 124 -5.40 2.03 0.77
C ASN A 124 -4.78 1.62 -0.59
N GLU A 125 -5.19 0.49 -1.17
CA GLU A 125 -4.70 0.04 -2.48
C GLU A 125 -5.02 1.04 -3.59
N VAL A 126 -6.24 1.58 -3.62
CA VAL A 126 -6.63 2.60 -4.60
C VAL A 126 -5.82 3.87 -4.43
N LEU A 127 -5.61 4.34 -3.19
CA LEU A 127 -4.79 5.53 -2.94
C LEU A 127 -3.32 5.29 -3.31
N ALA A 128 -2.78 4.11 -3.01
CA ALA A 128 -1.42 3.74 -3.40
C ALA A 128 -1.27 3.70 -4.92
N LEU A 129 -2.22 3.11 -5.64
CA LEU A 129 -2.22 3.06 -7.11
C LEU A 129 -2.35 4.45 -7.74
N VAL A 130 -3.25 5.30 -7.24
CA VAL A 130 -3.39 6.69 -7.68
C VAL A 130 -2.08 7.46 -7.45
N SER A 131 -1.45 7.27 -6.29
CA SER A 131 -0.18 7.93 -5.97
C SER A 131 0.94 7.45 -6.87
N LEU A 132 1.00 6.15 -7.17
CA LEU A 132 1.98 5.58 -8.08
C LEU A 132 1.81 6.12 -9.50
N VAL A 133 0.58 6.14 -10.03
CA VAL A 133 0.27 6.73 -11.35
C VAL A 133 0.63 8.21 -11.38
N PHE A 134 0.32 8.97 -10.33
CA PHE A 134 0.66 10.38 -10.24
C PHE A 134 2.18 10.59 -10.27
N ILE A 135 2.93 9.89 -9.42
CA ILE A 135 4.40 10.00 -9.36
C ILE A 135 5.03 9.57 -10.70
N THR A 136 4.61 8.46 -11.28
CA THR A 136 5.14 7.98 -12.58
C THR A 136 4.83 8.97 -13.71
N SER A 137 3.61 9.52 -13.76
CA SER A 137 3.23 10.50 -14.78
C SER A 137 4.05 11.79 -14.68
N MET A 138 4.42 12.24 -13.47
CA MET A 138 5.34 13.37 -13.32
C MET A 138 6.68 13.13 -14.02
N PHE A 139 7.33 11.99 -13.76
CA PHE A 139 8.64 11.66 -14.32
C PHE A 139 8.60 11.39 -15.83
N THR A 140 7.46 10.94 -16.35
CA THR A 140 7.31 10.52 -17.75
C THR A 140 6.62 11.58 -18.62
N SER A 141 6.00 12.60 -18.03
CA SER A 141 5.24 13.66 -18.73
C SER A 141 5.99 14.28 -19.90
N LYS A 142 7.27 14.62 -19.73
CA LYS A 142 8.12 15.20 -20.77
C LYS A 142 8.38 14.23 -21.94
N TYR A 143 8.46 12.94 -21.66
CA TYR A 143 8.62 11.90 -22.69
C TYR A 143 7.30 11.61 -23.40
N ILE A 144 6.19 11.56 -22.65
CA ILE A 144 4.83 11.39 -23.18
C ILE A 144 4.48 12.56 -24.12
N ALA A 145 4.74 13.80 -23.69
CA ALA A 145 4.50 14.99 -24.50
C ALA A 145 5.31 14.96 -25.81
N LYS A 146 6.61 14.61 -25.74
CA LYS A 146 7.45 14.45 -26.94
C LYS A 146 6.92 13.34 -27.86
N PHE A 147 6.45 12.23 -27.31
CA PHE A 147 5.89 11.12 -28.07
C PHE A 147 4.60 11.52 -28.80
N ILE A 148 3.68 12.24 -28.13
CA ILE A 148 2.44 12.74 -28.74
C ILE A 148 2.75 13.70 -29.90
N VAL A 149 3.67 14.64 -29.71
CA VAL A 149 4.13 15.55 -30.78
C VAL A 149 4.75 14.77 -31.95
N TYR A 150 5.52 13.72 -31.68
CA TYR A 150 6.12 12.88 -32.72
C TYR A 150 5.08 12.06 -33.50
N LEU A 151 3.91 11.78 -32.90
CA LEU A 151 2.77 11.15 -33.57
C LEU A 151 1.97 12.13 -34.46
N GLY A 152 2.34 13.41 -34.49
CA GLY A 152 1.72 14.41 -35.37
C GLY A 152 0.45 15.07 -34.82
N PHE A 153 0.22 15.02 -33.51
CA PHE A 153 -0.81 15.77 -32.81
C PHE A 153 -0.28 17.09 -32.23
#